data_AF-A0A1Q5XJY9-F1
#
_entry.id   AF-A0A1Q5XJY9-F1
#
_cell.length_a   1.000
_cell.length_b   1.000
_cell.length_c   1.000
_cell.angle_alpha   90.00
_cell.angle_beta   90.00
_cell.angle_gamma   90.00
#
_symmetry.space_group_name_H-M   'P 1'
#
loop_
_entity.id
_entity.type
_entity.pdbx_description
1 polymer ?
#
loop_
_entity_poly.entity_id
_entity_poly.type
_entity_poly.pdbx_seq_one_letter_code
_entity_poly.pdbx_strand_id
1 'polypeptide(L)'
;MATADVKIPGIKTEFSAHSRVNKSGDKGSDVADFSYQKSAEVRMFGTYVKDGKPGAEFDRFHDTEAKILEDIASQIKNPSIRGKIDLYTELPACQSCSNVILEFRRMFPNIELNIFTK
;
A
#
# COMPACT_ATOMS: atom_id res chain seq x y z
N MET A 1 4.96 -7.59 -8.16
CA MET A 1 5.58 -7.31 -6.86
C MET A 1 5.70 -5.80 -6.72
N ALA A 2 5.73 -5.29 -5.49
CA ALA A 2 6.11 -3.91 -5.21
C ALA A 2 7.05 -3.88 -4.00
N THR A 3 7.87 -2.84 -3.92
CA THR A 3 8.75 -2.58 -2.78
C THR A 3 8.70 -1.09 -2.44
N ALA A 4 9.01 -0.73 -1.19
CA ALA A 4 9.11 0.67 -0.80
C ALA A 4 10.28 0.92 0.14
N ASP A 5 11.01 1.99 -0.14
CA ASP A 5 11.99 2.57 0.76
C ASP A 5 11.33 3.69 1.56
N VAL A 6 11.46 3.63 2.88
CA VAL A 6 10.75 4.49 3.81
C VAL A 6 11.74 5.21 4.72
N LYS A 7 11.67 6.54 4.69
CA LYS A 7 12.44 7.47 5.52
C LYS A 7 11.48 8.24 6.41
N ILE A 8 10.84 7.53 7.34
CA ILE A 8 9.95 8.07 8.36
C ILE A 8 10.50 7.65 9.73
N PRO A 9 10.72 8.58 10.68
CA PRO A 9 11.26 8.23 11.99
C PRO A 9 10.33 7.27 12.77
N GLY A 10 10.91 6.21 13.35
CA GLY A 10 10.21 5.33 14.29
C GLY A 10 9.39 4.21 13.66
N ILE A 11 9.50 3.98 12.35
CA ILE A 11 8.89 2.84 11.66
C ILE A 11 9.93 2.08 10.82
N LYS A 12 9.56 0.90 10.32
CA LYS A 12 10.42 0.10 9.44
C LYS A 12 10.80 0.90 8.18
N THR A 13 12.01 0.67 7.64
CA THR A 13 12.54 1.43 6.50
C THR A 13 12.35 0.77 5.14
N GLU A 14 12.01 -0.52 5.10
CA GLU A 14 11.87 -1.28 3.85
C GLU A 14 10.60 -2.12 3.89
N PHE A 15 9.82 -2.10 2.82
CA PHE A 15 8.58 -2.87 2.69
C PHE A 15 8.56 -3.60 1.35
N SER A 16 7.92 -4.75 1.32
CA SER A 16 7.79 -5.56 0.10
C SER A 16 6.41 -6.20 0.08
N ALA A 17 5.78 -6.31 -1.08
CA ALA A 17 4.52 -7.03 -1.22
C ALA A 17 4.48 -7.81 -2.53
N HIS A 18 3.88 -8.99 -2.47
CA HIS A 18 3.71 -9.85 -3.62
C HIS A 18 2.22 -10.09 -3.91
N SER A 19 1.83 -10.11 -5.18
CA SER A 19 0.42 -10.22 -5.58
C SER A 19 -0.19 -11.57 -5.16
N ARG A 20 0.64 -12.61 -5.11
CA ARG A 20 0.24 -13.98 -4.71
C ARG A 20 0.43 -14.29 -3.22
N VAL A 21 1.02 -13.38 -2.44
CA VAL A 21 1.25 -13.56 -1.00
C VAL A 21 0.37 -12.56 -0.26
N ASN A 22 -0.69 -13.04 0.38
CA ASN A 22 -1.67 -12.22 1.07
C ASN A 22 -1.62 -12.40 2.59
N LYS A 23 -1.07 -13.52 3.09
CA LYS A 23 -0.89 -13.84 4.52
C LYS A 23 0.37 -14.69 4.77
N SER A 24 0.81 -14.76 6.02
CA SER A 24 2.01 -15.49 6.47
C SER A 24 1.96 -17.02 6.34
N GLY A 25 0.87 -17.58 5.83
CA GLY A 25 0.73 -19.01 5.52
C GLY A 25 0.66 -19.31 4.03
N ASP A 26 0.74 -18.30 3.16
CA ASP A 26 0.73 -18.52 1.72
C ASP A 26 2.09 -19.05 1.25
N LYS A 27 2.10 -19.86 0.19
CA LYS A 27 3.32 -20.45 -0.36
C LYS A 27 4.28 -19.34 -0.79
N GLY A 28 5.50 -19.36 -0.25
CA GLY A 28 6.52 -18.35 -0.50
C GLY A 28 6.42 -17.11 0.39
N SER A 29 5.59 -17.12 1.44
CA SER A 29 5.59 -16.07 2.47
C SER A 29 6.84 -16.09 3.38
N ASP A 30 7.61 -17.17 3.33
CA ASP A 30 8.85 -17.41 4.07
C ASP A 30 10.11 -16.86 3.39
N VAL A 31 10.01 -16.36 2.14
CA VAL A 31 11.18 -15.90 1.38
C VAL A 31 11.58 -14.45 1.67
N ALA A 32 10.68 -13.65 2.23
CA ALA A 32 10.91 -12.25 2.59
C ALA A 32 9.89 -11.76 3.62
N ASP A 33 10.16 -10.63 4.24
CA ASP A 33 9.21 -9.97 5.14
C ASP A 33 8.21 -9.13 4.34
N PHE A 34 7.12 -9.79 3.92
CA PHE A 34 6.07 -9.18 3.09
C PHE A 34 5.01 -8.43 3.92
N SER A 35 4.62 -7.27 3.41
CA SER A 35 3.36 -6.62 3.75
C SER A 35 2.19 -7.43 3.21
N TYR A 36 1.34 -7.86 4.13
CA TYR A 36 0.17 -8.67 3.88
C TYR A 36 -1.10 -7.83 3.71
N GLN A 37 -2.14 -8.45 3.17
CA GLN A 37 -3.45 -7.83 3.09
C GLN A 37 -4.05 -7.72 4.50
N LYS A 38 -4.28 -6.49 4.97
CA LYS A 38 -5.00 -6.24 6.23
C LYS A 38 -6.46 -6.71 6.10
N SER A 39 -7.07 -7.14 7.20
CA SER A 39 -8.50 -7.52 7.25
C SER A 39 -9.40 -6.30 7.08
N ALA A 40 -10.64 -6.50 6.62
CA ALA A 40 -11.58 -5.40 6.36
C ALA A 40 -11.82 -4.48 7.57
N GLU A 41 -11.69 -5.01 8.78
CA GLU A 41 -11.96 -4.33 10.05
C GLU A 41 -10.86 -3.34 10.46
N VAL A 42 -9.64 -3.50 9.93
CA VAL A 42 -8.45 -2.72 10.31
C VAL A 42 -7.84 -1.95 9.15
N ARG A 43 -8.45 -2.01 7.96
CA ARG A 43 -8.02 -1.23 6.80
C ARG A 43 -8.29 0.25 7.01
N MET A 44 -7.32 1.07 6.64
CA MET A 44 -7.38 2.52 6.77
C MET A 44 -7.88 3.19 5.48
N PHE A 45 -7.76 2.51 4.34
CA PHE A 45 -8.07 3.06 3.02
C PHE A 45 -9.24 2.32 2.34
N GLY A 46 -10.08 3.05 1.63
CA GLY A 46 -11.09 2.52 0.73
C GLY A 46 -10.49 2.25 -0.65
N THR A 47 -10.28 0.97 -1.00
CA THR A 47 -9.72 0.61 -2.32
C THR A 47 -10.77 0.36 -3.40
N TYR A 48 -12.04 0.71 -3.16
CA TYR A 48 -13.11 0.49 -4.13
C TYR A 48 -12.96 1.42 -5.33
N VAL A 49 -12.93 0.83 -6.52
CA VAL A 49 -12.82 1.56 -7.78
C VAL A 49 -14.06 1.26 -8.60
N LYS A 50 -14.80 2.31 -8.97
CA LYS A 50 -15.94 2.22 -9.87
C LYS A 50 -15.43 2.11 -11.30
N ASP A 51 -15.62 0.96 -11.94
CA ASP A 51 -15.25 0.72 -13.35
C ASP A 51 -16.23 1.36 -14.35
N GLY A 52 -16.75 2.54 -14.04
CA GLY A 52 -17.75 3.26 -14.86
C GLY A 52 -19.11 2.57 -15.01
N LYS A 53 -19.25 1.29 -14.63
CA LYS A 53 -20.52 0.56 -14.59
C LYS A 53 -21.12 0.63 -13.18
N PRO A 54 -22.38 1.08 -13.02
CA PRO A 54 -23.08 1.01 -11.75
C PRO A 54 -23.08 -0.43 -11.21
N GLY A 55 -22.50 -0.64 -10.03
CA GLY A 55 -22.40 -1.97 -9.40
C GLY A 55 -21.17 -2.81 -9.77
N ALA A 56 -20.26 -2.31 -10.62
CA ALA A 56 -18.96 -2.93 -10.87
C ALA A 56 -17.86 -2.21 -10.07
N GLU A 57 -17.90 -2.37 -8.75
CA GLU A 57 -16.81 -1.96 -7.87
C GLU A 57 -15.81 -3.11 -7.79
N PHE A 58 -14.59 -2.86 -8.26
CA PHE A 58 -13.51 -3.83 -8.11
C PHE A 58 -12.78 -3.55 -6.80
N ASP A 59 -12.70 -4.58 -5.98
CA ASP A 59 -11.87 -4.63 -4.79
C ASP A 59 -10.39 -4.72 -5.22
N ARG A 60 -9.58 -3.77 -4.73
CA ARG A 60 -8.16 -3.65 -5.06
C ARG A 60 -7.27 -3.84 -3.84
N PHE A 61 -7.77 -4.45 -2.76
CA PHE A 61 -6.97 -4.70 -1.56
C PHE A 61 -5.90 -5.78 -1.77
N HIS A 62 -6.00 -6.54 -2.85
CA HIS A 62 -4.98 -7.51 -3.26
C HIS A 62 -3.77 -6.85 -3.94
N ASP A 63 -3.91 -5.59 -4.37
CA ASP A 63 -2.83 -4.86 -5.05
C ASP A 63 -1.65 -4.68 -4.08
N THR A 64 -0.44 -4.86 -4.61
CA THR A 64 0.78 -4.88 -3.80
C THR A 64 1.05 -3.54 -3.13
N GLU A 65 0.68 -2.45 -3.80
CA GLU A 65 0.76 -1.07 -3.35
C GLU A 65 -0.17 -0.81 -2.16
N ALA A 66 -1.40 -1.35 -2.23
CA ALA A 66 -2.36 -1.22 -1.14
C ALA A 66 -1.83 -1.92 0.13
N LYS A 67 -1.28 -3.13 -0.01
CA LYS A 67 -0.67 -3.85 1.13
C LYS A 67 0.46 -3.05 1.78
N ILE A 68 1.37 -2.49 0.99
CA ILE A 68 2.50 -1.70 1.51
C ILE A 68 2.02 -0.43 2.19
N LEU A 69 1.16 0.35 1.54
CA LEU A 69 0.70 1.64 2.09
C LEU A 69 -0.14 1.44 3.36
N GLU A 70 -0.99 0.42 3.42
CA GLU A 70 -1.74 0.04 4.63
C GLU A 70 -0.79 -0.37 5.76
N ASP A 71 0.27 -1.13 5.45
CA ASP A 71 1.22 -1.58 6.46
C ASP A 71 2.03 -0.40 7.03
N ILE A 72 2.51 0.50 6.17
CA ILE A 72 3.16 1.75 6.57
C ILE A 72 2.22 2.60 7.43
N ALA A 73 0.98 2.82 6.97
CA ALA A 73 -0.01 3.63 7.67
C ALA A 73 -0.31 3.07 9.07
N SER A 74 -0.39 1.75 9.21
CA SER A 74 -0.64 1.09 10.49
C SER A 74 0.47 1.29 11.53
N GLN A 75 1.68 1.64 11.10
CA GLN A 75 2.82 1.94 11.98
C GLN A 75 2.91 3.43 12.36
N ILE A 76 2.23 4.31 11.64
CA ILE A 76 2.26 5.76 11.88
C ILE A 76 1.24 6.12 12.97
N LYS A 77 1.74 6.53 14.14
CA LYS A 77 0.88 7.01 15.25
C LYS A 77 0.49 8.48 15.14
N ASN A 78 1.31 9.29 14.46
CA ASN A 78 1.11 10.73 14.31
C ASN A 78 0.90 11.07 12.83
N PRO A 79 -0.32 11.43 12.39
CA PRO A 79 -0.60 11.81 11.00
C PRO A 79 0.19 13.02 10.49
N SER A 80 0.68 13.87 11.41
CA SER A 80 1.50 15.03 11.05
C SER A 80 2.98 14.71 10.86
N ILE A 81 3.39 13.44 10.98
CA ILE A 81 4.80 13.05 10.83
C ILE A 81 5.34 13.41 9.44
N ARG A 82 6.60 13.85 9.40
CA ARG A 82 7.31 14.13 8.16
C ARG A 82 8.16 12.93 7.77
N GLY A 83 8.26 12.71 6.47
CA GLY A 83 9.16 11.71 5.93
C GLY A 83 8.99 11.56 4.43
N LYS A 84 9.63 10.52 3.90
CA LYS A 84 9.63 10.20 2.48
C LYS A 84 9.38 8.72 2.27
N ILE A 85 8.60 8.39 1.25
CA ILE A 85 8.36 7.03 0.78
C ILE A 85 8.65 7.01 -0.71
N ASP A 86 9.58 6.15 -1.12
CA ASP A 86 9.87 5.86 -2.52
C ASP A 86 9.29 4.46 -2.83
N LEU A 87 8.13 4.41 -3.50
CA LEU A 87 7.41 3.18 -3.84
C LEU A 87 7.75 2.74 -5.27
N TYR A 88 8.18 1.49 -5.43
CA TYR A 88 8.55 0.89 -6.71
C TYR A 88 7.54 -0.18 -7.08
N THR A 89 6.94 -0.06 -8.26
CA THR A 89 5.88 -0.97 -8.73
C THR A 89 6.25 -1.55 -10.10
N GLU A 90 5.93 -2.83 -10.31
CA GLU A 90 6.21 -3.52 -11.59
C GLU A 90 5.24 -3.17 -12.71
N LEU A 91 4.05 -2.70 -12.36
CA LEU A 91 3.06 -2.23 -13.32
C LEU A 91 2.79 -0.75 -13.06
N PRO A 92 2.42 0.03 -14.09
CA PRO A 92 1.86 1.35 -13.87
C PRO A 92 0.73 1.22 -12.87
N ALA A 93 0.75 2.06 -11.83
CA ALA A 93 -0.37 2.18 -10.91
C ALA A 93 -1.62 2.46 -11.77
N CYS A 94 -2.44 1.43 -12.00
CA CYS A 94 -3.66 1.55 -12.78
C CYS A 94 -4.53 2.64 -12.11
N GLN A 95 -5.48 3.25 -12.83
CA GLN A 95 -6.44 4.20 -12.24
C GLN A 95 -7.04 3.67 -10.92
N SER A 96 -7.07 2.36 -10.74
CA SER A 96 -7.47 1.68 -9.53
C SER A 96 -6.54 1.85 -8.32
N CYS A 97 -5.22 1.78 -8.49
CA CYS A 97 -4.24 2.05 -7.42
C CYS A 97 -4.24 3.53 -7.02
N SER A 98 -4.76 4.40 -7.89
CA SER A 98 -4.79 5.84 -7.63
C SER A 98 -5.59 6.18 -6.38
N ASN A 99 -6.64 5.41 -6.00
CA ASN A 99 -7.45 5.79 -4.84
C ASN A 99 -6.69 5.61 -3.51
N VAL A 100 -5.98 4.49 -3.30
CA VAL A 100 -5.20 4.26 -2.08
C VAL A 100 -4.05 5.27 -1.95
N ILE A 101 -3.38 5.60 -3.06
CA ILE A 101 -2.34 6.62 -3.09
C ILE A 101 -2.90 7.99 -2.71
N LEU A 102 -4.07 8.35 -3.24
CA LEU A 102 -4.73 9.62 -2.95
C LEU A 102 -5.18 9.70 -1.49
N GLU A 103 -5.75 8.63 -0.93
CA GLU A 103 -6.15 8.59 0.47
C GLU A 103 -4.95 8.63 1.42
N PHE A 104 -3.88 7.89 1.11
CA PHE A 104 -2.63 7.96 1.87
C PHE A 104 -2.09 9.40 1.92
N ARG A 105 -2.05 10.09 0.77
CA ARG A 105 -1.59 11.48 0.69
C ARG A 105 -2.49 12.45 1.47
N ARG A 106 -3.81 12.19 1.53
CA ARG A 106 -4.73 13.00 2.35
C ARG A 106 -4.53 12.76 3.84
N MET A 107 -4.29 11.51 4.24
CA MET A 107 -4.12 11.12 5.64
C MET A 107 -2.76 11.57 6.20
N PHE A 108 -1.71 11.54 5.37
CA PHE A 108 -0.35 11.89 5.74
C PHE A 108 0.22 12.98 4.81
N PRO A 109 -0.29 14.22 4.90
CA PRO A 109 0.06 15.30 3.97
C PRO A 109 1.53 15.74 4.05
N ASN A 110 2.20 15.42 5.16
CA ASN A 110 3.59 15.77 5.43
C ASN A 110 4.59 14.68 4.98
N ILE A 111 4.10 13.58 4.39
CA ILE A 111 4.91 12.50 3.86
C ILE A 111 5.00 12.65 2.34
N GLU A 112 6.20 12.77 1.82
CA GLU A 112 6.46 12.78 0.38
C GLU A 112 6.38 11.35 -0.16
N LEU A 113 5.33 11.03 -0.91
CA LEU A 113 5.14 9.73 -1.55
C LEU A 113 5.48 9.81 -3.04
N ASN A 114 6.63 9.25 -3.42
CA ASN A 114 7.07 9.09 -4.80
C ASN A 114 6.76 7.69 -5.30
N ILE A 115 6.43 7.60 -6.60
CA ILE A 115 6.06 6.34 -7.25
C ILE A 115 6.93 6.18 -8.48
N PHE A 116 7.65 5.07 -8.53
CA PHE A 116 8.52 4.68 -9.62
C PHE A 116 7.94 3.42 -10.27
N THR A 117 7.58 3.56 -11.54
CA THR A 117 7.10 2.46 -12.38
C THR A 117 8.15 2.12 -13.41
N LYS A 118 8.39 0.83 -13.65
CA LYS A 118 9.31 0.37 -14.68
C LYS A 118 8.65 0.25 -16.05
#